data_AF-A0A353BK91-F1
#
_entry.id   AF-A0A353BK91-F1
#
_cell.length_a   1.000
_cell.length_b   1.000
_cell.length_c   1.000
_cell.angle_alpha   90.00
_cell.angle_beta   90.00
_cell.angle_gamma   90.00
#
_symmetry.space_group_name_H-M   'P 1'
#
loop_
_entity.id
_entity.type
_entity.pdbx_description
1 polymer ?
#
loop_
_entity_poly.entity_id
_entity_poly.type
_entity_poly.pdbx_seq_one_letter_code
_entity_poly.pdbx_strand_id
1 'polypeptide(L)'
;MSLIMTAALLALLGQTAEMALYHDGFPTVATGSINVEVRSLDGIRKQMQELVRSDSAVSKSYSEYTNNRGKRSLNASYEVTKSSAIPFMDEIGRMGRVQNRNYSDTYNPGQNIAAYQRKLGAYRQHLKRLLAAPGADPDIVSLLDQQIQSLESQIESMKRSLASAGDRATISVQVSESGYNQPSSLP
;
A
#
# COMPACT_ATOMS: atom_id res chain seq x y z
N MET A 1 -30.79 27.26 39.44
CA MET A 1 -30.09 26.15 38.76
C MET A 1 -30.34 26.26 37.26
N SER A 2 -29.37 26.72 36.48
CA SER A 2 -29.14 26.27 35.09
C SER A 2 -28.00 27.13 34.52
N LEU A 3 -26.78 26.62 34.65
CA LEU A 3 -25.56 27.30 34.23
C LEU A 3 -24.60 26.25 33.68
N ILE A 4 -25.09 25.35 32.81
CA ILE A 4 -24.27 24.35 32.12
C ILE A 4 -24.83 24.11 30.71
N MET A 5 -24.96 25.14 29.89
CA MET A 5 -25.29 24.91 28.47
C MET A 5 -24.61 25.85 27.46
N THR A 6 -23.57 26.58 27.88
CA THR A 6 -22.94 27.60 27.01
C THR A 6 -21.44 27.41 26.80
N ALA A 7 -20.86 26.27 27.19
CA ALA A 7 -19.43 25.99 27.00
C ALA A 7 -19.11 24.98 25.90
N ALA A 8 -20.08 24.15 25.46
CA ALA A 8 -19.84 23.11 24.45
C ALA A 8 -19.87 23.64 23.00
N LEU A 9 -20.41 24.85 22.76
CA LEU A 9 -20.56 25.37 21.40
C LEU A 9 -19.34 26.15 20.90
N LEU A 10 -18.43 26.59 21.78
CA LEU A 10 -17.22 27.33 21.37
C LEU A 10 -16.02 26.44 21.04
N ALA A 11 -16.02 25.17 21.49
CA ALA A 11 -14.93 24.23 21.14
C ALA A 11 -15.04 23.71 19.69
N LEU A 12 -16.19 23.84 19.02
CA LEU A 12 -16.41 23.35 17.66
C LEU A 12 -16.05 24.36 16.55
N LEU A 13 -15.73 25.61 16.88
CA LEU A 13 -15.38 26.65 15.91
C LEU A 13 -13.87 26.77 15.64
N GLY A 14 -13.04 25.98 16.33
CA GLY A 14 -11.57 26.00 16.18
C GLY A 14 -10.99 25.05 15.12
N GLN A 15 -11.80 24.21 14.47
CA GLN A 15 -11.29 23.16 13.55
C GLN A 15 -11.61 23.37 12.07
N THR A 16 -12.02 24.57 11.64
CA THR A 16 -12.23 24.86 10.21
C THR A 16 -11.00 25.45 9.51
N ALA A 17 -9.85 25.50 10.19
CA ALA A 17 -8.60 26.04 9.64
C ALA A 17 -7.66 24.93 9.11
N GLU A 18 -8.16 23.89 8.46
CA GLU A 18 -7.33 22.96 7.68
C GLU A 18 -8.00 22.62 6.33
N MET A 19 -8.36 23.65 5.57
CA MET A 19 -8.52 23.53 4.11
C MET A 19 -7.37 24.25 3.40
N ALA A 20 -6.15 24.13 3.93
CA ALA A 20 -4.96 24.35 3.13
C ALA A 20 -4.77 23.09 2.25
N LEU A 21 -4.84 23.31 0.95
CA LEU A 21 -4.53 22.33 -0.09
C LEU A 21 -3.27 21.52 0.25
N TYR A 22 -3.44 20.29 0.75
CA TYR A 22 -2.36 19.30 0.80
C TYR A 22 -2.11 18.77 -0.61
N HIS A 23 -1.49 19.59 -1.46
CA HIS A 23 -0.96 19.16 -2.75
C HIS A 23 0.55 18.85 -2.70
N ASP A 24 1.23 19.17 -1.60
CA ASP A 24 2.65 18.85 -1.39
C ASP A 24 2.83 17.88 -0.21
N GLY A 25 3.58 16.79 -0.44
CA GLY A 25 4.32 16.12 0.63
C GLY A 25 3.88 14.73 1.08
N PHE A 26 2.98 14.03 0.39
CA PHE A 26 2.82 12.60 0.65
C PHE A 26 3.98 11.82 0.02
N PRO A 27 4.75 11.01 0.79
CA PRO A 27 5.78 10.17 0.22
C PRO A 27 5.19 9.31 -0.90
N THR A 28 5.81 9.28 -2.07
CA THR A 28 5.46 8.26 -3.06
C THR A 28 6.03 6.92 -2.60
N VAL A 29 5.30 5.83 -2.80
CA VAL A 29 5.81 4.48 -2.52
C VAL A 29 6.33 3.94 -3.84
N ALA A 30 7.63 3.67 -3.90
CA ALA A 30 8.20 3.09 -5.09
C ALA A 30 7.82 1.60 -5.18
N THR A 31 7.39 1.17 -6.36
CA THR A 31 7.05 -0.23 -6.61
C THR A 31 7.71 -0.69 -7.91
N GLY A 32 8.18 -1.93 -7.91
CA GLY A 32 8.79 -2.55 -9.08
C GLY A 32 8.28 -3.97 -9.26
N SER A 33 8.30 -4.42 -10.51
CA SER A 33 8.06 -5.82 -10.86
C SER A 33 9.04 -6.25 -11.94
N ILE A 34 9.59 -7.45 -11.80
CA ILE A 34 10.43 -8.07 -12.82
C ILE A 34 10.14 -9.56 -12.92
N ASN A 35 9.88 -10.02 -14.14
CA ASN A 35 9.70 -11.42 -14.47
C ASN A 35 10.85 -11.88 -15.35
N VAL A 36 11.56 -12.92 -14.92
CA VAL A 36 12.72 -13.48 -15.61
C VAL A 36 12.47 -14.95 -15.94
N GLU A 37 12.81 -15.34 -17.15
CA GLU A 37 12.87 -16.74 -17.56
C GLU A 37 14.31 -17.23 -17.53
N VAL A 38 14.56 -18.36 -16.88
CA VAL A 38 15.87 -19.00 -16.75
C VAL A 38 15.85 -20.41 -17.33
N ARG A 39 17.00 -20.95 -17.73
CA ARG A 39 17.07 -22.34 -18.22
C ARG A 39 16.85 -23.37 -17.10
N SER A 40 17.38 -23.10 -15.92
CA SER A 40 17.20 -23.88 -14.69
C SER A 40 17.15 -22.92 -13.50
N LEU A 41 16.35 -23.24 -12.49
CA LEU A 41 16.31 -22.54 -11.20
C LEU A 41 17.43 -22.98 -10.25
N ASP A 42 18.24 -23.98 -10.64
CA ASP A 42 19.40 -24.40 -9.86
C ASP A 42 20.41 -23.25 -9.73
N GLY A 43 20.79 -22.92 -8.50
CA GLY A 43 21.69 -21.81 -8.22
C GLY A 43 21.03 -20.43 -8.18
N ILE A 44 19.87 -20.23 -8.81
CA ILE A 44 19.15 -18.94 -8.78
C ILE A 44 18.75 -18.56 -7.36
N ARG A 45 18.25 -19.51 -6.58
CA ARG A 45 17.91 -19.27 -5.17
C ARG A 45 19.11 -18.73 -4.38
N LYS A 46 20.30 -19.29 -4.63
CA LYS A 46 21.53 -18.87 -3.96
C LYS A 46 21.94 -17.45 -4.41
N GLN A 47 21.91 -17.19 -5.72
CA GLN A 47 22.19 -15.85 -6.27
C GLN A 47 21.23 -14.79 -5.72
N MET A 48 19.93 -15.10 -5.65
CA MET A 48 18.93 -14.23 -5.02
C MET A 48 19.24 -13.97 -3.55
N GLN A 49 19.64 -14.98 -2.77
CA GLN A 49 20.03 -14.82 -1.37
C GLN A 49 21.29 -13.96 -1.20
N GLU A 50 22.26 -14.10 -2.09
CA GLU A 50 23.48 -13.27 -2.12
C GLU A 50 23.15 -11.81 -2.47
N LEU A 51 22.33 -11.60 -3.49
CA LEU A 51 21.86 -10.27 -3.91
C LEU A 51 21.06 -9.56 -2.79
N VAL A 52 20.17 -10.29 -2.12
CA VAL A 52 19.41 -9.75 -0.99
C VAL A 52 20.34 -9.27 0.13
N ARG A 53 21.44 -9.98 0.37
CA ARG A 53 22.44 -9.59 1.36
C ARG A 53 23.28 -8.40 0.89
N SER A 54 23.70 -8.37 -0.37
CA SER A 54 24.52 -7.27 -0.90
C SER A 54 23.78 -5.93 -0.88
N ASP A 55 22.49 -5.96 -1.23
CA ASP A 55 21.68 -4.76 -1.38
C ASP A 55 20.92 -4.38 -0.10
N SER A 56 21.20 -5.07 1.01
CA SER A 56 20.50 -4.91 2.29
C SER A 56 18.97 -4.99 2.13
N ALA A 57 18.52 -5.83 1.21
CA ALA A 57 17.12 -6.04 0.90
C ALA A 57 16.46 -6.86 2.01
N VAL A 58 15.20 -6.54 2.32
CA VAL A 58 14.39 -7.32 3.27
C VAL A 58 13.42 -8.18 2.49
N SER A 59 13.57 -9.50 2.59
CA SER A 59 12.59 -10.44 2.04
C SER A 59 11.27 -10.34 2.81
N LYS A 60 10.19 -9.96 2.13
CA LYS A 60 8.83 -9.90 2.69
C LYS A 60 8.05 -11.19 2.44
N SER A 61 8.29 -11.83 1.30
CA SER A 61 7.68 -13.10 0.94
C SER A 61 8.57 -13.88 -0.02
N TYR A 62 8.45 -15.20 0.02
CA TYR A 62 9.13 -16.13 -0.88
C TYR A 62 8.26 -17.37 -1.04
N SER A 63 8.02 -17.79 -2.28
CA SER A 63 7.38 -19.05 -2.62
C SER A 63 8.00 -19.65 -3.87
N GLU A 64 8.09 -20.97 -3.88
CA GLU A 64 8.63 -21.74 -4.99
C GLU A 64 7.67 -22.87 -5.32
N TYR A 65 7.38 -23.04 -6.61
CA TYR A 65 6.39 -23.97 -7.11
C TYR A 65 7.01 -24.85 -8.20
N THR A 66 6.69 -26.14 -8.18
CA THR A 66 7.02 -27.06 -9.27
C THR A 66 5.72 -27.51 -9.92
N ASN A 67 5.63 -27.42 -11.24
CA ASN A 67 4.46 -27.90 -11.98
C ASN A 67 4.57 -29.42 -12.26
N ASN A 68 3.49 -30.00 -12.79
CA ASN A 68 3.40 -31.43 -13.11
C ASN A 68 4.41 -31.91 -14.18
N ARG A 69 5.08 -30.98 -14.88
CA ARG A 69 6.14 -31.26 -15.87
C ARG A 69 7.55 -31.14 -15.29
N GLY A 70 7.67 -30.99 -13.97
CA GLY A 70 8.94 -30.81 -13.27
C GLY A 70 9.58 -29.44 -13.49
N LYS A 71 8.86 -28.47 -14.06
CA LYS A 71 9.34 -27.10 -14.22
C LYS A 71 9.04 -26.28 -12.99
N ARG A 72 9.98 -25.43 -12.58
CA ARG A 72 9.88 -24.62 -11.38
C ARG A 72 9.60 -23.15 -11.67
N SER A 73 8.98 -22.47 -10.71
CA SER A 73 8.91 -21.02 -10.62
C SER A 73 9.13 -20.56 -9.18
N LEU A 74 9.64 -19.35 -9.03
CA LEU A 74 9.94 -18.67 -7.79
C LEU A 74 9.21 -17.33 -7.84
N ASN A 75 8.47 -16.99 -6.78
CA ASN A 75 7.87 -15.69 -6.58
C ASN A 75 8.38 -15.13 -5.25
N ALA A 76 8.85 -13.89 -5.24
CA ALA A 76 9.34 -13.25 -4.04
C ALA A 76 9.01 -11.76 -4.05
N SER A 77 8.90 -11.18 -2.86
CA SER A 77 8.76 -9.74 -2.67
C SER A 77 9.87 -9.23 -1.78
N TYR A 78 10.58 -8.20 -2.23
CA TYR A 78 11.68 -7.59 -1.50
C TYR A 78 11.40 -6.11 -1.22
N GLU A 79 11.83 -5.65 -0.06
CA GLU A 79 11.89 -4.23 0.26
C GLU A 79 13.34 -3.76 0.19
N VAL A 80 13.61 -2.78 -0.66
CA VAL A 80 14.94 -2.19 -0.90
C VAL A 80 14.85 -0.68 -0.69
N THR A 81 16.00 0.00 -0.64
CA THR A 81 15.99 1.47 -0.74
C THR A 81 15.60 1.89 -2.16
N LYS A 82 14.94 3.04 -2.30
CA LYS A 82 14.57 3.60 -3.62
C LYS A 82 15.77 3.74 -4.56
N SER A 83 16.91 4.17 -4.04
CA SER A 83 18.15 4.32 -4.81
C SER A 83 18.71 3.00 -5.34
N SER A 84 18.46 1.89 -4.63
CA SER A 84 18.92 0.55 -5.04
C SER A 84 17.89 -0.23 -5.84
N ALA A 85 16.66 0.28 -6.01
CA ALA A 85 15.57 -0.44 -6.66
C ALA A 85 15.88 -0.84 -8.12
N ILE A 86 16.32 0.12 -8.93
CA ILE A 86 16.67 -0.14 -10.34
C ILE A 86 17.90 -1.07 -10.43
N PRO A 87 19.03 -0.80 -9.73
CA PRO A 87 20.17 -1.73 -9.70
C PRO A 87 19.82 -3.15 -9.26
N PHE A 88 19.00 -3.31 -8.21
CA PHE A 88 18.55 -4.61 -7.73
C PHE A 88 17.76 -5.37 -8.81
N MET A 89 16.86 -4.68 -9.51
CA MET A 89 16.13 -5.26 -10.65
C MET A 89 17.04 -5.58 -11.84
N ASP A 90 18.07 -4.78 -12.10
CA ASP A 90 19.05 -5.07 -13.16
C ASP A 90 19.81 -6.37 -12.87
N GLU A 91 20.23 -6.59 -11.63
CA GLU A 91 20.95 -7.80 -11.23
C GLU A 91 20.07 -9.05 -11.34
N ILE A 92 18.79 -8.96 -10.96
CA ILE A 92 17.81 -10.02 -11.23
C ILE A 92 17.66 -10.26 -12.72
N GLY A 93 17.61 -9.18 -13.52
CA GLY A 93 17.50 -9.28 -14.97
C GLY A 93 18.68 -9.99 -15.62
N ARG A 94 19.89 -9.92 -15.04
CA ARG A 94 21.08 -10.63 -15.53
C ARG A 94 21.01 -12.14 -15.31
N MET A 95 20.15 -12.62 -14.42
CA MET A 95 20.02 -14.06 -14.14
C MET A 95 19.39 -14.84 -15.30
N GLY A 96 18.70 -14.17 -16.23
CA GLY A 96 18.04 -14.84 -17.34
C GLY A 96 17.48 -13.89 -18.39
N ARG A 97 16.48 -14.36 -19.14
CA ARG A 97 15.77 -13.56 -20.14
C ARG A 97 14.61 -12.82 -19.47
N VAL A 98 14.70 -11.50 -19.42
CA VAL A 98 13.61 -10.64 -18.91
C VAL A 98 12.38 -10.75 -19.81
N GLN A 99 11.23 -11.10 -19.22
CA GLN A 99 9.93 -11.17 -19.91
C GLN A 99 9.13 -9.88 -19.70
N ASN A 100 9.17 -9.32 -18.49
CA ASN A 100 8.63 -8.00 -18.21
C ASN A 100 9.50 -7.30 -17.16
N ARG A 101 9.42 -5.97 -17.17
CA ARG A 101 10.02 -5.13 -16.15
C ARG A 101 9.23 -3.83 -16.07
N ASN A 102 8.84 -3.45 -14.87
CA ASN A 102 8.21 -2.16 -14.61
C ASN A 102 8.68 -1.60 -13.29
N TYR A 103 8.88 -0.30 -13.23
CA TYR A 103 9.20 0.43 -12.01
C TYR A 103 8.43 1.75 -12.01
N SER A 104 7.79 2.06 -10.88
CA SER A 104 7.08 3.31 -10.65
C SER A 104 7.50 3.88 -9.31
N ASP A 105 8.06 5.08 -9.36
CA ASP A 105 8.37 5.94 -8.22
C ASP A 105 7.26 6.97 -7.95
N THR A 106 6.19 6.96 -8.76
CA THR A 106 5.09 7.93 -8.73
C THR A 106 3.81 7.39 -8.08
N TYR A 107 3.77 6.13 -7.64
CA TYR A 107 2.61 5.61 -6.94
C TYR A 107 2.41 6.40 -5.64
N ASN A 108 1.38 7.25 -5.64
CA ASN A 108 1.05 8.16 -4.56
C ASN A 108 -0.18 7.63 -3.81
N PRO A 109 0.01 6.77 -2.79
CA PRO A 109 -1.10 6.32 -1.95
C PRO A 109 -1.74 7.49 -1.16
N GLY A 110 -1.10 8.66 -1.12
CA GLY A 110 -1.70 9.91 -0.64
C GLY A 110 -2.95 10.33 -1.41
N GLN A 111 -3.09 9.97 -2.70
CA GLN A 111 -4.35 10.18 -3.43
C GLN A 111 -5.52 9.39 -2.82
N ASN A 112 -5.26 8.17 -2.35
CA ASN A 112 -6.26 7.37 -1.64
C ASN A 112 -6.56 8.02 -0.27
N ILE A 113 -5.55 8.46 0.48
CA ILE A 113 -5.76 9.17 1.75
C ILE A 113 -6.65 10.41 1.54
N ALA A 114 -6.38 11.23 0.51
CA ALA A 114 -7.17 12.40 0.19
C ALA A 114 -8.63 12.05 -0.17
N ALA A 115 -8.87 10.95 -0.89
CA ALA A 115 -10.22 10.48 -1.18
C ALA A 115 -10.98 10.05 0.10
N TYR A 116 -10.30 9.35 1.01
CA TYR A 116 -10.87 8.96 2.30
C TYR A 116 -11.15 10.17 3.21
N GLN A 117 -10.28 11.18 3.19
CA GLN A 117 -10.50 12.45 3.89
C GLN A 117 -11.73 13.21 3.36
N ARG A 118 -11.94 13.25 2.04
CA ARG A 118 -13.17 13.83 1.47
C ARG A 118 -14.42 13.09 1.93
N LYS A 119 -14.38 11.75 1.94
CA LYS A 119 -15.47 10.91 2.43
C LYS A 119 -15.76 11.16 3.92
N LEU A 120 -14.71 11.28 4.74
CA LEU A 120 -14.81 11.63 6.15
C LEU A 120 -15.49 12.99 6.35
N GLY A 121 -15.10 13.99 5.55
CA GLY A 121 -15.74 15.31 5.56
C GLY A 121 -17.24 15.25 5.26
N ALA A 122 -17.64 14.45 4.27
CA ALA A 122 -19.05 14.24 3.93
C ALA A 122 -19.84 13.57 5.07
N TYR A 123 -19.26 12.55 5.72
CA TYR A 123 -19.91 11.84 6.84
C TYR A 123 -20.07 12.74 8.07
N ARG A 124 -19.04 13.52 8.42
CA ARG A 124 -19.12 14.52 9.50
C ARG A 124 -20.18 15.58 9.22
N GLN A 125 -20.29 16.05 7.97
CA GLN A 125 -21.37 16.97 7.59
C GLN A 125 -22.75 16.32 7.71
N HIS A 126 -22.89 15.05 7.32
CA HIS A 126 -24.16 14.34 7.43
C HIS A 126 -24.57 14.14 8.91
N LEU A 127 -23.62 13.76 9.77
CA LEU A 127 -23.83 13.65 11.21
C LEU A 127 -24.27 14.98 11.82
N LYS A 128 -23.63 16.09 11.44
CA LYS A 128 -24.00 17.44 11.89
C LYS A 128 -25.44 17.79 11.51
N ARG A 129 -25.88 17.42 10.30
CA ARG A 129 -27.27 17.66 9.85
C ARG A 129 -28.27 16.78 10.60
N LEU A 130 -27.94 15.52 10.84
CA LEU A 130 -28.78 14.61 11.62
C LEU A 130 -28.95 15.10 13.05
N LEU A 131 -27.86 15.47 13.74
CA LEU A 131 -27.94 16.01 15.10
C LEU A 131 -28.72 17.33 15.21
N ALA A 132 -28.79 18.11 14.12
CA ALA A 132 -29.58 19.34 14.06
C ALA A 132 -31.05 19.11 13.67
N ALA A 133 -31.43 17.91 13.23
CA ALA A 133 -32.78 17.59 12.83
C ALA A 133 -33.63 17.16 14.04
N PRO A 134 -34.82 17.74 14.23
CA PRO A 134 -35.74 17.25 15.26
C PRO A 134 -36.22 15.84 14.91
N GLY A 135 -36.12 14.91 15.87
CA GLY A 135 -36.49 13.51 15.67
C GLY A 135 -35.41 12.63 15.03
N ALA A 136 -34.14 13.06 15.08
CA ALA A 136 -33.03 12.23 14.66
C ALA A 136 -32.99 10.90 15.42
N ASP A 137 -32.91 9.81 14.67
CA ASP A 137 -32.82 8.46 15.22
C ASP A 137 -31.43 8.26 15.88
N PRO A 138 -31.36 7.99 17.20
CA PRO A 138 -30.11 7.81 17.91
C PRO A 138 -29.28 6.62 17.38
N ASP A 139 -29.91 5.59 16.83
CA ASP A 139 -29.21 4.42 16.28
C ASP A 139 -28.51 4.78 14.97
N ILE A 140 -29.14 5.62 14.13
CA ILE A 140 -28.55 6.14 12.89
C ILE A 140 -27.38 7.07 13.21
N VAL A 141 -27.53 7.92 14.22
CA VAL A 141 -26.46 8.81 14.71
C VAL A 141 -25.27 7.98 15.21
N SER A 142 -25.52 6.95 16.03
CA SER A 142 -24.48 6.07 16.56
C SER A 142 -23.75 5.30 15.46
N LEU A 143 -24.49 4.74 14.50
CA LEU A 143 -23.90 4.00 13.37
C LEU A 143 -23.00 4.90 12.52
N LEU A 144 -23.43 6.14 12.25
CA LEU A 144 -22.64 7.08 11.46
C LEU A 144 -21.38 7.53 12.21
N ASP A 145 -21.47 7.72 13.53
CA ASP A 145 -20.31 8.03 14.37
C ASP A 145 -19.28 6.88 14.37
N GLN A 146 -19.74 5.62 14.49
CA GLN A 146 -18.88 4.45 14.35
C GLN A 146 -18.19 4.37 12.98
N GLN A 147 -18.89 4.70 11.91
CA GLN A 147 -18.31 4.75 10.56
C GLN A 147 -17.26 5.85 10.44
N ILE A 148 -17.46 7.01 11.06
CA ILE A 148 -16.50 8.11 11.13
C ILE A 148 -15.23 7.65 11.86
N GLN A 149 -15.37 7.07 13.05
CA GLN A 149 -14.24 6.59 13.86
C GLN A 149 -13.44 5.49 13.12
N SER A 150 -14.13 4.57 12.45
CA SER A 150 -13.49 3.54 11.62
C SER A 150 -12.69 4.16 10.48
N LEU A 151 -13.26 5.15 9.79
CA LEU A 151 -12.61 5.82 8.66
C LEU A 151 -11.40 6.65 9.10
N GLU A 152 -11.48 7.33 10.24
CA GLU A 152 -10.36 8.05 10.86
C GLU A 152 -9.21 7.10 11.21
N SER A 153 -9.52 5.97 11.83
CA SER A 153 -8.54 4.95 12.19
C SER A 153 -7.82 4.39 10.96
N GLN A 154 -8.56 4.19 9.86
CA GLN A 154 -8.00 3.75 8.58
C GLN A 154 -7.09 4.82 7.98
N ILE A 155 -7.49 6.09 7.97
CA ILE A 155 -6.67 7.20 7.46
C ILE A 155 -5.36 7.30 8.26
N GLU A 156 -5.41 7.23 9.58
CA GLU A 156 -4.22 7.30 10.44
C GLU A 156 -3.32 6.07 10.31
N SER A 157 -3.89 4.89 10.05
CA SER A 157 -3.10 3.71 9.69
C SER A 157 -2.36 3.92 8.36
N MET A 158 -3.06 4.37 7.31
CA MET A 158 -2.47 4.63 5.99
C MET A 158 -1.37 5.69 6.04
N LYS A 159 -1.59 6.79 6.78
CA LYS A 159 -0.57 7.83 6.98
C LYS A 159 0.69 7.30 7.67
N ARG A 160 0.55 6.48 8.72
CA ARG A 160 1.69 5.87 9.41
C ARG A 160 2.47 4.92 8.52
N SER A 161 1.77 4.07 7.75
CA SER A 161 2.41 3.21 6.76
C SER A 161 3.17 4.03 5.72
N LEU A 162 2.62 5.16 5.28
CA LEU A 162 3.26 6.01 4.30
C LEU A 162 4.48 6.76 4.86
N ALA A 163 4.39 7.28 6.07
CA ALA A 163 5.51 7.92 6.77
C ALA A 163 6.69 6.95 6.93
N SER A 164 6.43 5.65 7.15
CA SER A 164 7.47 4.62 7.23
C SER A 164 8.08 4.21 5.88
N ALA A 165 7.43 4.54 4.76
CA ALA A 165 7.82 4.11 3.42
C ALA A 165 8.74 5.10 2.67
N GLY A 166 9.10 6.23 3.29
CA GLY A 166 9.71 7.40 2.66
C GLY A 166 10.86 7.13 1.67
N ASP A 167 11.73 6.17 1.99
CA ASP A 167 12.89 5.80 1.16
C ASP A 167 12.90 4.34 0.70
N ARG A 168 11.77 3.64 0.80
CA ARG A 168 11.68 2.22 0.45
C ARG A 168 10.95 2.00 -0.87
N ALA A 169 11.38 0.97 -1.58
CA ALA A 169 10.74 0.43 -2.76
C ALA A 169 10.39 -1.04 -2.52
N THR A 170 9.19 -1.45 -2.92
CA THR A 170 8.79 -2.87 -2.92
C THR A 170 8.95 -3.45 -4.31
N ILE A 171 9.77 -4.49 -4.46
CA ILE A 171 10.07 -5.15 -5.72
C ILE A 171 9.49 -6.56 -5.71
N SER A 172 8.53 -6.80 -6.59
CA SER A 172 7.99 -8.13 -6.88
C SER A 172 8.86 -8.82 -7.93
N VAL A 173 9.29 -10.04 -7.64
CA VAL A 173 10.20 -10.82 -8.47
C VAL A 173 9.58 -12.15 -8.79
N GLN A 174 9.47 -12.46 -10.08
CA GLN A 174 9.11 -13.79 -10.55
C GLN A 174 10.25 -14.35 -11.39
N VAL A 175 10.73 -15.55 -11.05
CA VAL A 175 11.70 -16.27 -11.87
C VAL A 175 11.11 -17.63 -12.25
N SER A 176 11.11 -17.97 -13.53
CA SER A 176 10.49 -19.20 -14.03
C SER A 176 11.46 -19.97 -14.93
N GLU A 177 11.47 -21.29 -14.81
CA GLU A 177 12.20 -22.12 -15.76
C GLU A 177 11.54 -22.09 -17.14
N SER A 178 12.34 -22.11 -18.21
CA SER A 178 11.83 -22.19 -19.57
C SER A 178 10.89 -23.38 -19.73
N GLY A 179 9.67 -23.10 -20.21
CA GLY A 179 8.58 -24.07 -20.34
C GLY A 179 7.72 -24.23 -19.08
N TYR A 180 7.91 -23.40 -18.06
CA TYR A 180 6.94 -23.24 -16.98
C TYR A 180 5.70 -22.53 -17.51
N ASN A 181 4.73 -23.31 -17.99
CA ASN A 181 3.38 -22.82 -18.19
C ASN A 181 2.68 -22.90 -16.82
N GLN A 182 2.14 -21.77 -16.33
CA GLN A 182 1.17 -21.84 -15.23
C GLN A 182 0.07 -22.84 -15.65
N PRO A 183 -0.41 -23.71 -14.75
CA PRO A 183 -1.60 -24.48 -15.07
C PRO A 183 -2.66 -23.45 -15.49
N SER A 184 -3.12 -23.57 -16.73
CA SER A 184 -4.32 -22.85 -17.15
C SER A 184 -5.35 -23.12 -16.07
N SER A 185 -5.78 -22.07 -15.39
CA SER A 185 -7.01 -22.12 -14.61
C SER A 185 -8.04 -22.73 -15.54
N LEU A 186 -8.36 -24.00 -15.30
CA LEU A 186 -9.40 -24.69 -16.06
C LEU A 186 -10.69 -23.87 -15.94
N PRO A 187 -11.52 -23.86 -16.99
CA PRO A 187 -12.59 -22.90 -17.23
C PRO A 187 -13.59 -22.77 -16.07
#